data_AF-A0A662F3U8-F1
#
_entry.id   AF-A0A662F3U8-F1
#
_cell.length_a   1.000
_cell.length_b   1.000
_cell.length_c   1.000
_cell.angle_alpha   90.00
_cell.angle_beta   90.00
_cell.angle_gamma   90.00
#
_symmetry.space_group_name_H-M   'P 1'
#
loop_
_entity.id
_entity.type
_entity.pdbx_description
1 polymer ?
#
loop_
_entity_poly.entity_id
_entity_poly.type
_entity_poly.pdbx_seq_one_letter_code
_entity_poly.pdbx_strand_id
1 'polypeptide(L)' 'MYVKKSEVVCLLGPSGAGKSTLLRCINRLEEPTRGKIIIDGEEITAP' A
#
# COMPACT_ATOMS: atom_id res chain seq x y z
N MET A 1 -8.29 -2.55 0.73
CA MET A 1 -7.87 -3.09 2.04
C MET A 1 -7.94 -1.94 3.03
N TYR A 2 -8.44 -2.18 4.24
CA TYR A 2 -8.42 -1.20 5.33
C TYR A 2 -7.62 -1.80 6.47
N VAL A 3 -6.72 -1.01 7.06
CA VAL A 3 -5.90 -1.41 8.21
C VAL A 3 -6.23 -0.43 9.33
N LYS A 4 -6.66 -0.95 10.48
CA LYS A 4 -6.99 -0.14 11.64
C LYS A 4 -5.72 0.33 12.35
N LYS A 5 -5.83 1.43 13.09
CA LYS A 5 -4.75 1.88 13.98
C LYS A 5 -4.37 0.75 14.92
N SER A 6 -3.05 0.51 15.04
CA SER A 6 -2.45 -0.56 15.85
C SER A 6 -2.72 -1.99 15.37
N GLU A 7 -3.29 -2.18 14.18
CA GLU A 7 -3.45 -3.51 13.56
C GLU A 7 -2.13 -3.97 12.93
N VAL A 8 -1.75 -5.22 13.19
CA VAL A 8 -0.60 -5.86 12.56
C VAL A 8 -1.09 -6.77 11.45
N VAL A 9 -0.71 -6.47 10.21
CA VAL A 9 -1.10 -7.23 9.02
C VAL A 9 0.12 -7.89 8.40
N CYS A 10 -0.04 -9.13 7.95
CA CYS A 10 0.98 -9.85 7.19
C CYS A 10 0.57 -9.97 5.71
N LEU A 11 1.51 -9.69 4.80
CA LEU A 11 1.35 -9.91 3.36
C LEU A 11 2.00 -11.24 2.97
N LEU A 12 1.18 -12.21 2.58
CA LEU A 12 1.61 -13.57 2.22
C LEU A 12 1.46 -13.81 0.70
N GLY A 13 2.34 -14.66 0.15
CA GLY A 13 2.29 -15.06 -1.26
C GLY A 13 3.66 -15.47 -1.81
N PRO A 14 3.72 -16.16 -2.97
CA PRO A 14 4.98 -16.63 -3.57
C PRO A 14 5.90 -15.49 -4.01
N SER A 15 7.17 -15.78 -4.28
CA SER A 15 8.09 -14.81 -4.87
C SER A 15 7.51 -14.26 -6.18
N GLY A 16 7.67 -12.96 -6.42
CA GLY A 16 7.10 -12.28 -7.60
C GLY A 16 5.62 -11.89 -7.51
N ALA A 17 4.89 -12.27 -6.46
CA ALA A 17 3.46 -11.92 -6.29
C ALA A 17 3.18 -10.42 -6.03
N GLY A 18 4.19 -9.55 -6.08
CA GLY A 18 4.03 -8.09 -5.91
C GLY A 18 4.00 -7.58 -4.47
N LYS A 19 4.30 -8.40 -3.46
CA LYS A 19 4.33 -7.98 -2.03
C LYS A 19 5.23 -6.77 -1.77
N SER A 20 6.47 -6.82 -2.23
CA SER A 20 7.44 -5.72 -2.06
C SER A 20 7.06 -4.50 -2.89
N THR A 21 6.53 -4.69 -4.10
CA THR A 21 6.00 -3.61 -4.95
C THR A 21 4.85 -2.89 -4.26
N LEU A 22 3.89 -3.61 -3.68
CA LEU A 22 2.80 -3.02 -2.91
C LEU A 22 3.32 -2.17 -1.73
N LEU A 23 4.27 -2.68 -0.95
CA LEU A 23 4.88 -1.92 0.15
C LEU A 23 5.63 -0.67 -0.34
N ARG A 24 6.28 -0.73 -1.51
CA ARG A 24 6.93 0.44 -2.13
C ARG A 24 5.89 1.48 -2.59
N CYS A 25 4.79 1.05 -3.18
CA CYS A 25 3.66 1.92 -3.53
C CYS A 25 3.08 2.63 -2.30
N ILE A 26 2.88 1.91 -1.20
CA ILE A 26 2.40 2.48 0.08
C ILE A 26 3.39 3.53 0.60
N ASN A 27 4.68 3.24 0.54
CA ASN A 27 5.74 4.15 1.00
C ASN A 27 6.12 5.24 -0.02
N ARG A 28 5.37 5.42 -1.12
CA ARG A 28 5.67 6.41 -2.17
C ARG A 28 7.05 6.25 -2.84
N LEU A 29 7.62 5.05 -2.77
CA LEU A 29 8.88 4.72 -3.46
C LEU A 29 8.66 4.27 -4.90
N GLU A 30 7.41 3.98 -5.27
CA GLU A 30 6.98 3.57 -6.59
C GLU A 30 5.57 4.11 -6.84
N GLU A 31 5.29 4.62 -8.05
CA GLU A 31 3.99 5.21 -8.36
C GLU A 31 2.98 4.11 -8.72
N PRO A 32 1.83 4.01 -8.03
CA PRO A 32 0.78 3.06 -8.39
C PRO A 32 0.23 3.35 -9.78
N THR A 33 0.13 2.33 -10.64
CA THR A 33 -0.45 2.51 -11.99
C THR A 33 -1.92 2.95 -11.95
N ARG A 34 -2.68 2.48 -10.95
CA ARG A 34 -4.10 2.79 -10.72
C ARG A 34 -4.45 2.59 -9.25
N GLY A 35 -5.58 3.17 -8.83
CA GLY A 35 -6.10 3.04 -7.47
C GLY A 35 -5.72 4.21 -6.59
N LYS A 36 -6.08 4.12 -5.31
CA LYS A 36 -5.89 5.20 -4.33
C LYS A 36 -5.31 4.65 -3.03
N ILE A 37 -4.47 5.45 -2.39
CA ILE A 37 -3.94 5.16 -1.06
C ILE A 37 -4.35 6.32 -0.15
N ILE A 38 -5.05 6.00 0.93
CA ILE A 38 -5.60 6.97 1.87
C ILE A 38 -4.99 6.67 3.24
N ILE A 39 -4.32 7.66 3.83
CA ILE A 39 -3.71 7.60 5.16
C ILE A 39 -4.33 8.70 6.01
N ASP A 40 -4.87 8.36 7.17
CA ASP A 40 -5.50 9.32 8.09
C ASP A 40 -6.57 10.24 7.45
N GLY A 41 -7.25 9.73 6.42
CA GLY A 41 -8.29 10.46 5.68
C GLY A 41 -7.76 11.30 4.51
N GLU A 42 -6.45 11.39 4.33
CA GLU A 42 -5.80 12.10 3.22
C GLU A 42 -5.44 11.13 2.09
N GLU A 43 -5.85 11.46 0.87
CA GLU A 43 -5.44 10.72 -0.32
C GLU A 43 -4.00 11.11 -0.69
N ILE A 44 -3.04 10.23 -0.43
CA ILE A 44 -1.63 10.49 -0.72
C ILE A 44 -1.27 10.25 -2.18
N THR A 45 -2.19 9.67 -2.98
CA THR A 45 -2.07 9.39 -4.45
C THR A 45 -2.50 10.54 -5.34
N ALA A 46 -3.06 11.60 -4.77
CA ALA A 46 -3.39 12.78 -5.54
C ALA A 46 -2.10 13.55 -5.92
N PRO A 47 -2.04 14.15 -7.13
CA PRO A 47 -0.94 15.01 -7.55
C PRO A 47 -0.84 16.30 -6.73
#